data_AF-A0A0F4VFE0-F1
#
_entry.id   AF-A0A0F4VFE0-F1
#
_cell.length_a   1.000
_cell.length_b   1.000
_cell.length_c   1.000
_cell.angle_alpha   90.00
_cell.angle_beta   90.00
_cell.angle_gamma   90.00
#
_symmetry.space_group_name_H-M   'P 1'
#
loop_
_entity.id
_entity.type
_entity.pdbx_description
1 polymer ?
#
loop_
_entity_poly.entity_id
_entity_poly.type
_entity_poly.pdbx_seq_one_letter_code
_entity_poly.pdbx_strand_id
1 'polypeptide(L)'
;MSYATYQNYLDEFGTDDVPEDGESRIPRAIEKSSRLADSYIRAGGLATPLVDELAIGDIRGHVLDIARYYAWSDNPGDELRKRYEDATRWFEGLASGRNRLQTSEQSSVKTGFHNVRIIRS
;
A
#
# COMPACT_ATOMS: atom_id res chain seq x y z
N MET A 1 0.24 12.53 0.71
CA MET A 1 -0.59 12.34 -0.50
C MET A 1 -1.39 11.07 -0.29
N SER A 2 -2.63 11.01 -0.74
CA SER A 2 -3.45 9.81 -0.60
C SER A 2 -3.44 9.02 -1.90
N TYR A 3 -3.26 7.70 -1.83
CA TYR A 3 -3.20 6.82 -3.01
C TYR A 3 -4.57 6.31 -3.48
N ALA A 4 -5.61 6.55 -2.67
CA ALA A 4 -6.98 6.24 -2.97
C ALA A 4 -7.89 7.40 -2.54
N THR A 5 -9.12 7.40 -3.03
CA THR A 5 -10.16 8.36 -2.65
C THR A 5 -11.36 7.64 -2.03
N TYR A 6 -12.26 8.40 -1.42
CA TYR A 6 -13.54 7.88 -0.92
C TYR A 6 -14.35 7.21 -2.04
N GLN A 7 -14.36 7.78 -3.25
CA GLN A 7 -15.05 7.19 -4.39
C GLN A 7 -14.45 5.82 -4.76
N ASN A 8 -13.12 5.67 -4.75
CA ASN A 8 -12.50 4.37 -5.02
C ASN A 8 -12.87 3.31 -3.97
N TYR A 9 -13.08 3.71 -2.71
CA TYR A 9 -13.56 2.79 -1.67
C TYR A 9 -14.98 2.31 -1.99
N LEU A 10 -15.88 3.22 -2.38
CA LEU A 10 -17.25 2.87 -2.75
C LEU A 10 -17.30 2.01 -4.01
N ASP A 11 -16.44 2.30 -5.00
CA ASP A 11 -16.38 1.52 -6.23
C ASP A 11 -15.90 0.08 -5.99
N GLU A 12 -14.99 -0.13 -5.02
CA GLU A 12 -14.41 -1.43 -4.71
C GLU A 12 -15.29 -2.28 -3.77
N PHE A 13 -15.84 -1.69 -2.71
CA PHE A 13 -16.57 -2.42 -1.66
C PHE A 13 -18.09 -2.21 -1.67
N GLY A 14 -18.57 -1.23 -2.44
CA GLY A 14 -19.97 -0.83 -2.45
C GLY A 14 -20.36 0.07 -1.27
N THR A 15 -21.60 0.55 -1.31
CA THR A 15 -22.19 1.41 -0.28
C THR A 15 -22.65 0.65 0.97
N ASP A 16 -22.82 -0.67 0.87
CA ASP A 16 -23.27 -1.53 1.98
C ASP A 16 -22.16 -1.73 3.03
N ASP A 17 -20.91 -1.52 2.65
CA ASP A 17 -19.72 -1.71 3.50
C ASP A 17 -19.15 -0.39 4.03
N VAL A 18 -20.04 0.52 4.40
CA VAL A 18 -19.70 1.85 4.91
C VAL A 18 -20.21 1.97 6.35
N PRO A 19 -19.35 2.27 7.34
CA PRO A 19 -19.82 2.49 8.72
C PRO A 19 -20.67 3.76 8.80
N GLU A 20 -21.44 3.91 9.88
CA GLU A 20 -22.41 5.02 10.06
C GLU A 20 -21.78 6.42 9.88
N ASP A 21 -20.50 6.61 10.27
CA ASP A 21 -19.71 7.83 10.08
C ASP A 21 -18.71 7.74 8.91
N GLY A 22 -19.00 6.93 7.90
CA GLY A 22 -18.07 6.55 6.83
C GLY A 22 -17.50 7.72 6.04
N GLU A 23 -18.30 8.77 5.79
CA GLU A 23 -17.87 9.97 5.06
C GLU A 23 -16.69 10.70 5.73
N SER A 24 -16.57 10.60 7.05
CA SER A 24 -15.46 11.19 7.81
C SER A 24 -14.39 10.18 8.20
N ARG A 25 -14.78 8.94 8.51
CA ARG A 25 -13.86 7.88 8.94
C ARG A 25 -13.02 7.34 7.79
N ILE A 26 -13.63 7.06 6.63
CA ILE A 26 -12.94 6.43 5.50
C ILE A 26 -11.85 7.34 4.93
N PRO A 27 -12.05 8.65 4.67
CA PRO A 27 -10.96 9.51 4.20
C PRO A 27 -9.78 9.58 5.17
N ARG A 28 -10.05 9.65 6.49
CA ARG A 28 -9.00 9.63 7.52
C ARG A 28 -8.26 8.29 7.54
N ALA A 29 -8.99 7.19 7.40
CA ALA A 29 -8.43 5.85 7.32
C ALA A 29 -7.54 5.70 6.07
N ILE A 30 -8.00 6.16 4.90
CA ILE A 30 -7.22 6.17 3.65
C ILE A 30 -5.94 6.99 3.80
N GLU A 31 -6.01 8.16 4.42
CA GLU A 31 -4.81 8.98 4.66
C GLU A 31 -3.81 8.25 5.55
N LYS A 32 -4.29 7.61 6.62
CA LYS A 32 -3.46 6.79 7.52
C LYS A 32 -2.83 5.60 6.79
N SER A 33 -3.61 4.88 5.98
CA SER A 33 -3.13 3.76 5.16
C SER A 33 -2.11 4.21 4.11
N SER A 34 -2.31 5.38 3.51
CA SER A 34 -1.38 5.94 2.53
C SER A 34 -0.02 6.28 3.16
N ARG A 35 -0.02 6.85 4.37
CA ARG A 35 1.21 7.11 5.13
C ARG A 35 1.95 5.81 5.52
N LEU A 36 1.19 4.76 5.82
CA LEU A 36 1.76 3.44 6.09
C LEU A 36 2.40 2.86 4.82
N ALA A 37 1.71 2.90 3.69
CA ALA A 37 2.24 2.49 2.40
C ALA A 37 3.52 3.27 2.03
N ASP A 38 3.53 4.60 2.21
CA ASP A 38 4.72 5.44 2.01
C ASP A 38 5.93 4.94 2.79
N SER A 39 5.71 4.47 4.02
CA SER A 39 6.79 3.99 4.89
C SER A 39 7.41 2.70 4.34
N TYR A 40 6.58 1.78 3.84
CA TYR A 40 7.05 0.55 3.18
C TYR A 40 7.69 0.80 1.81
N ILE A 41 7.13 1.71 1.02
CA ILE A 41 7.67 2.11 -0.29
C ILE A 41 9.08 2.70 -0.13
N ARG A 42 9.27 3.60 0.85
CA ARG A 42 10.60 4.13 1.20
C ARG A 42 11.55 3.05 1.65
N ALA A 43 11.08 2.10 2.47
CA ALA A 43 11.90 0.98 2.92
C ALA A 43 12.33 0.08 1.75
N GLY A 44 11.50 -0.05 0.71
CA GLY A 44 11.82 -0.73 -0.55
C GLY A 44 12.75 0.05 -1.48
N GLY A 45 13.19 1.25 -1.09
CA GLY A 45 14.12 2.08 -1.85
C GLY A 45 13.48 2.93 -2.94
N LEU A 46 12.15 3.03 -2.96
CA LEU A 46 11.42 3.88 -3.91
C LEU A 46 11.18 5.28 -3.32
N ALA A 47 11.16 6.29 -4.19
CA ALA A 47 10.81 7.65 -3.80
C ALA A 47 9.31 7.77 -3.52
N THR A 48 8.96 8.55 -2.50
CA THR A 48 7.58 8.90 -2.17
C THR A 48 7.40 10.42 -2.19
N PRO A 49 6.20 10.93 -2.54
CA PRO A 49 5.02 10.16 -2.93
C PRO A 49 5.20 9.48 -4.30
N LEU A 50 4.58 8.31 -4.50
CA LEU A 50 4.53 7.72 -5.83
C LEU A 50 3.76 8.65 -6.76
N VAL A 51 4.29 8.84 -7.96
CA VAL A 51 3.70 9.68 -9.01
C VAL A 51 3.16 8.88 -10.19
N ASP A 52 3.62 7.64 -10.34
CA ASP A 52 3.25 6.76 -11.45
C ASP A 52 1.85 6.15 -11.21
N GLU A 53 0.93 6.38 -12.15
CA GLU A 53 -0.46 5.92 -12.03
C GLU A 53 -0.60 4.40 -12.01
N LEU A 54 0.26 3.65 -12.70
CA LEU A 54 0.25 2.18 -12.68
C LEU A 54 0.71 1.67 -11.32
N ALA A 55 1.78 2.27 -10.78
CA ALA A 55 2.28 1.92 -9.46
C ALA A 55 1.25 2.24 -8.36
N ILE A 56 0.55 3.38 -8.50
CA ILE A 56 -0.56 3.75 -7.61
C ILE A 56 -1.72 2.74 -7.76
N GLY A 57 -2.03 2.31 -8.98
CA GLY A 57 -3.04 1.29 -9.25
C GLY A 57 -2.76 -0.03 -8.53
N ASP A 58 -1.51 -0.52 -8.60
CA ASP A 58 -1.06 -1.76 -7.95
C ASP A 58 -1.23 -1.73 -6.43
N ILE A 59 -0.94 -0.60 -5.78
CA ILE A 59 -1.05 -0.48 -4.31
C ILE A 59 -2.45 -0.11 -3.85
N ARG A 60 -3.31 0.40 -4.73
CA ARG A 60 -4.61 0.98 -4.36
C ARG A 60 -5.48 -0.02 -3.60
N GLY A 61 -5.60 -1.25 -4.11
CA GLY A 61 -6.39 -2.30 -3.46
C GLY A 61 -5.89 -2.59 -2.05
N HIS A 62 -4.58 -2.73 -1.87
CA HIS A 62 -3.99 -2.96 -0.56
C HIS A 62 -4.16 -1.77 0.40
N VAL A 63 -4.05 -0.53 -0.09
CA VAL A 63 -4.31 0.68 0.70
C VAL A 63 -5.79 0.73 1.14
N LEU A 64 -6.71 0.35 0.26
CA LEU A 64 -8.14 0.29 0.52
C LEU A 64 -8.48 -0.79 1.57
N ASP A 65 -7.91 -1.99 1.47
CA ASP A 65 -8.08 -3.06 2.46
C ASP A 65 -7.63 -2.62 3.86
N ILE A 66 -6.48 -1.93 3.95
CA ILE A 66 -5.98 -1.39 5.23
C ILE A 66 -6.90 -0.27 5.74
N ALA A 67 -7.36 0.61 4.85
CA ALA A 67 -8.28 1.69 5.20
C ALA A 67 -9.62 1.14 5.71
N ARG A 68 -10.13 0.08 5.09
CA ARG A 68 -11.34 -0.64 5.49
C ARG A 68 -11.21 -1.16 6.92
N TYR A 69 -10.09 -1.80 7.26
CA TYR A 69 -9.82 -2.25 8.62
C TYR A 69 -9.79 -1.10 9.63
N TYR A 70 -9.17 0.04 9.29
CA TYR A 70 -9.15 1.21 10.16
C TYR A 70 -10.50 1.91 10.29
N ALA A 71 -11.35 1.88 9.26
CA ALA A 71 -12.70 2.42 9.32
C ALA A 71 -13.61 1.61 10.28
N TRP A 72 -13.41 0.29 10.33
CA TRP A 72 -14.14 -0.67 11.16
C TRP A 72 -13.41 -1.04 12.47
N SER A 73 -12.56 -0.16 13.00
CA SER A 73 -11.68 -0.47 14.15
C SER A 73 -12.40 -0.93 15.42
N ASP A 74 -13.69 -0.61 15.56
CA ASP A 74 -14.50 -0.94 16.74
C ASP A 74 -14.97 -2.40 16.77
N ASN A 75 -15.13 -3.05 15.60
CA ASN A 75 -15.49 -4.47 15.52
C ASN A 75 -15.07 -5.09 14.16
N PRO A 76 -13.77 -5.26 13.90
CA PRO A 76 -13.32 -5.83 12.65
C PRO A 76 -13.65 -7.33 12.62
N GLY A 77 -14.49 -7.74 11.67
CA GLY A 77 -14.72 -9.16 11.40
C GLY A 77 -13.42 -9.89 11.02
N ASP A 78 -13.37 -11.21 11.21
CA ASP A 78 -12.16 -11.99 10.95
C ASP A 78 -11.71 -11.90 9.48
N GLU A 79 -12.63 -11.71 8.54
CA GLU A 79 -12.30 -11.48 7.13
C GLU A 79 -11.54 -10.15 6.92
N LEU A 80 -11.99 -9.07 7.55
CA LEU A 80 -11.32 -7.76 7.50
C LEU A 80 -9.91 -7.84 8.06
N ARG A 81 -9.73 -8.57 9.17
CA ARG A 81 -8.40 -8.79 9.77
C ARG A 81 -7.50 -9.56 8.81
N LYS A 82 -7.98 -10.64 8.19
CA LYS A 82 -7.20 -11.42 7.22
C LYS A 82 -6.77 -10.59 6.01
N ARG A 83 -7.70 -9.80 5.44
CA ARG A 83 -7.40 -8.89 4.32
C ARG A 83 -6.36 -7.84 4.70
N TYR A 84 -6.47 -7.27 5.89
CA TYR A 84 -5.48 -6.34 6.44
C TYR A 84 -4.10 -6.99 6.59
N GLU A 85 -4.03 -8.21 7.14
CA GLU A 85 -2.78 -8.95 7.31
C GLU A 85 -2.13 -9.28 5.96
N ASP A 86 -2.92 -9.72 4.98
CA ASP A 86 -2.43 -10.05 3.65
C ASP A 86 -1.93 -8.80 2.90
N ALA A 87 -2.65 -7.68 2.99
CA ALA A 87 -2.20 -6.39 2.46
C ALA A 87 -0.89 -5.92 3.12
N THR A 88 -0.78 -6.06 4.44
CA THR A 88 0.43 -5.69 5.20
C THR A 88 1.61 -6.58 4.79
N ARG A 89 1.42 -7.90 4.68
CA ARG A 89 2.44 -8.83 4.19
C ARG A 89 2.89 -8.51 2.77
N TRP A 90 1.98 -8.04 1.93
CA TRP A 90 2.33 -7.61 0.58
C TRP A 90 3.25 -6.39 0.61
N PHE A 91 2.97 -5.39 1.45
CA PHE A 91 3.84 -4.23 1.64
C PHE A 91 5.19 -4.57 2.28
N GLU A 92 5.23 -5.52 3.21
CA GLU A 92 6.49 -6.08 3.72
C GLU A 92 7.29 -6.78 2.61
N GLY A 93 6.60 -7.51 1.73
CA GLY A 93 7.17 -8.07 0.50
C GLY A 93 7.74 -6.99 -0.42
N LEU A 94 7.07 -5.85 -0.55
CA LEU A 94 7.56 -4.71 -1.33
C LEU A 94 8.82 -4.10 -0.69
N ALA A 95 8.79 -3.86 0.62
CA ALA A 95 9.92 -3.30 1.36
C ALA A 95 11.16 -4.21 1.35
N SER A 96 10.96 -5.53 1.36
CA SER A 96 12.04 -6.52 1.24
C SER A 96 12.50 -6.78 -0.20
N GLY A 97 11.85 -6.18 -1.20
CA GLY A 97 12.15 -6.36 -2.62
C GLY A 97 11.63 -7.67 -3.23
N ARG A 98 10.78 -8.41 -2.51
CA ARG A 98 10.08 -9.62 -2.99
C ARG A 98 8.95 -9.26 -3.97
N ASN A 99 8.17 -8.23 -3.65
CA ASN A 99 7.11 -7.70 -4.51
C ASN A 99 7.62 -6.49 -5.28
N ARG A 100 7.08 -6.28 -6.49
CA ARG A 100 7.49 -5.19 -7.40
C ARG A 100 6.27 -4.45 -7.90
N LEU A 101 6.36 -3.14 -7.96
CA LEU A 101 5.34 -2.29 -8.59
C LEU A 101 5.54 -2.28 -10.10
N GLN A 102 4.44 -2.27 -10.84
CA GLN A 102 4.45 -1.89 -12.24
C GLN A 102 4.62 -0.37 -12.35
N THR A 103 5.54 0.09 -13.19
CA THR A 103 5.71 1.50 -13.52
C THR A 103 5.76 1.64 -15.03
N SER A 104 5.21 2.75 -15.51
CA SER A 104 5.15 3.14 -16.92
C SER A 104 6.54 3.39 -17.53
N GLU A 105 7.53 3.79 -16.72
CA GLU A 105 8.94 3.85 -17.11
C GLU A 105 9.67 2.57 -16.64
N GLN A 106 9.87 1.64 -17.56
CA GLN A 106 10.38 0.28 -17.29
C GLN A 106 11.61 0.17 -16.36
N SER A 107 11.72 -1.01 -15.76
CA SER A 107 12.92 -1.64 -15.19
C SER A 107 13.10 -1.40 -13.70
N SER A 108 12.63 -2.37 -12.91
CA SER A 108 13.22 -2.67 -11.62
C SER A 108 14.74 -2.75 -11.77
N VAL A 109 15.43 -1.71 -11.34
CA VAL A 109 16.87 -1.69 -11.21
C VAL A 109 17.21 -2.71 -10.12
N LYS A 110 17.56 -3.92 -10.55
CA LYS A 110 18.42 -4.79 -9.74
C LYS A 110 19.76 -4.06 -9.60
N THR A 111 19.94 -3.23 -8.57
CA THR A 111 21.28 -2.97 -8.04
C THR A 111 21.59 -4.06 -7.02
N GLY A 112 21.65 -5.30 -7.53
CA GLY A 112 22.27 -6.40 -6.81
C GLY A 112 23.77 -6.31 -7.02
N PHE A 113 24.47 -5.46 -6.27
CA PHE A 113 25.92 -5.61 -6.02
C PHE A 113 26.26 -4.94 -4.68
N HIS A 114 26.30 -5.73 -3.61
CA HIS A 114 27.11 -5.40 -2.44
C HIS A 114 28.23 -6.44 -2.34
N ASN A 115 29.47 -5.94 -2.33
CA ASN A 115 30.73 -6.59 -1.94
C ASN A 115 31.40 -7.56 -2.93
N VAL A 116 32.01 -7.03 -3.99
CA VAL A 116 33.20 -7.65 -4.59
C VAL A 116 34.45 -6.93 -4.05
N ARG A 117 35.20 -7.62 -3.19
CA ARG A 117 36.53 -7.19 -2.70
C ARG A 117 37.51 -7.17 -3.87
N ILE A 118 38.04 -6.00 -4.23
CA ILE A 118 39.21 -5.91 -5.11
C ILE A 118 40.45 -6.05 -4.20
N ILE A 119 41.01 -7.26 -4.14
CA ILE A 119 42.37 -7.48 -3.63
C ILE A 119 43.31 -7.27 -4.83
N ARG A 120 44.25 -6.34 -4.72
CA ARG A 120 45.30 -6.13 -5.71
C ARG A 120 46.58 -6.78 -5.16
N SER A 121 47.12 -7.74 -5.90
CA SER A 121 48.44 -8.33 -5.71
C SER A 121 49.56 -7.35 -6.06
#